data_AF-A0A239M7K3-F1
#
_entry.id   AF-A0A239M7K3-F1
#
_cell.length_a   1.000
_cell.length_b   1.000
_cell.length_c   1.000
_cell.angle_alpha   90.00
_cell.angle_beta   90.00
_cell.angle_gamma   90.00
#
_symmetry.space_group_name_H-M   'P 1'
#
loop_
_entity.id
_entity.type
_entity.pdbx_description
1 polymer ?
#
loop_
_entity_poly.entity_id
_entity_poly.type
_entity_poly.pdbx_seq_one_letter_code
_entity_poly.pdbx_strand_id
1 'polypeptide(L)'
;ADETYSDMTKQMTHRKERCFAIMAKVLFTVEKHKASYPRLKLIEQFLPESLGESNEEDYEGRLQELYCYLQDFGTGPEVLQNFYQNLFVDMEALKDDSLPFFQGNSYVTIAE
;
A
#
# COMPACT_ATOMS: atom_id res chain seq x y z
N ALA A 1 16.89 -24.24 -19.80
CA ALA A 1 16.44 -23.89 -18.45
C ALA A 1 16.75 -22.43 -18.09
N ASP A 2 17.01 -21.56 -19.07
CA ASP A 2 17.59 -20.22 -18.81
C ASP A 2 16.55 -19.09 -18.93
N GLU A 3 15.58 -19.23 -19.83
CA GLU A 3 14.52 -18.22 -20.05
C GLU A 3 13.48 -18.21 -18.91
N THR A 4 13.10 -19.38 -18.39
CA THR A 4 12.10 -19.48 -17.31
C THR A 4 12.60 -18.87 -15.98
N TYR A 5 13.91 -18.98 -15.68
CA TYR A 5 14.50 -18.35 -14.50
C TYR A 5 14.66 -16.83 -14.68
N SER A 6 14.95 -16.35 -15.89
CA SER A 6 15.02 -14.92 -16.21
C SER A 6 13.64 -14.23 -16.09
N ASP A 7 12.57 -14.89 -16.52
CA ASP A 7 11.22 -14.31 -16.45
C ASP A 7 10.65 -14.33 -15.02
N MET A 8 10.92 -15.38 -14.24
CA MET A 8 10.50 -15.46 -12.83
C MET A 8 11.20 -14.40 -11.97
N THR A 9 12.49 -14.13 -12.22
CA THR A 9 13.23 -13.08 -11.51
C THR A 9 12.75 -11.67 -11.86
N LYS A 10 12.44 -11.39 -13.13
CA LYS A 10 11.83 -10.11 -13.54
C LYS A 10 10.46 -9.88 -12.91
N GLN A 11 9.61 -10.92 -12.88
CA GLN A 11 8.28 -10.83 -12.27
C GLN A 11 8.36 -10.54 -10.76
N MET A 12 9.29 -11.21 -10.05
CA MET A 12 9.52 -10.96 -8.63
C MET A 12 10.02 -9.53 -8.36
N THR A 13 10.94 -9.01 -9.19
CA THR A 13 11.43 -7.64 -9.07
C THR A 13 10.32 -6.62 -9.32
N HIS A 14 9.52 -6.81 -10.37
CA HIS A 14 8.39 -5.93 -10.69
C HIS A 14 7.36 -5.90 -9.55
N ARG A 15 7.01 -7.06 -8.98
CA ARG A 15 6.11 -7.13 -7.82
C ARG A 15 6.66 -6.37 -6.61
N LYS A 16 7.96 -6.53 -6.31
CA LYS A 16 8.61 -5.80 -5.21
C LYS A 16 8.57 -4.29 -5.41
N GLU A 17 8.88 -3.81 -6.60
CA GLU A 17 8.81 -2.38 -6.96
C GLU A 17 7.40 -1.82 -6.77
N ARG A 18 6.39 -2.60 -7.16
CA ARG A 18 4.98 -2.25 -6.97
C ARG A 18 4.60 -2.17 -5.48
N CYS A 19 4.98 -3.16 -4.67
CA CYS A 19 4.76 -3.12 -3.21
C CYS A 19 5.44 -1.89 -2.59
N PHE A 20 6.68 -1.59 -3.00
CA PHE A 20 7.40 -0.39 -2.56
C PHE A 20 6.64 0.90 -2.91
N ALA A 21 6.14 1.02 -4.14
CA ALA A 21 5.38 2.20 -4.57
C ALA A 21 4.09 2.38 -3.77
N ILE A 22 3.34 1.29 -3.53
CA ILE A 22 2.14 1.31 -2.68
C ILE A 22 2.52 1.77 -1.27
N MET A 23 3.56 1.18 -0.67
CA MET A 23 4.00 1.52 0.69
C MET A 23 4.45 2.98 0.81
N ALA A 24 5.19 3.50 -0.18
CA ALA A 24 5.61 4.89 -0.21
C ALA A 24 4.41 5.85 -0.23
N LYS A 25 3.35 5.49 -0.96
CA LYS A 25 2.12 6.25 -1.02
C LYS A 25 1.28 6.15 0.26
N VAL A 26 1.29 5.00 0.94
CA VAL A 26 0.69 4.83 2.27
C VAL A 26 1.39 5.78 3.26
N LEU A 27 2.71 5.75 3.32
CA LEU A 27 3.53 6.64 4.16
C LEU A 27 3.23 8.11 3.87
N PHE A 28 3.26 8.51 2.59
CA PHE A 28 2.95 9.88 2.21
C PHE A 28 1.54 10.30 2.66
N THR A 29 0.54 9.42 2.49
CA THR A 29 -0.84 9.68 2.90
C THR A 29 -0.92 9.91 4.41
N VAL A 30 -0.29 9.05 5.21
CA VAL A 30 -0.31 9.15 6.67
C VAL A 30 0.42 10.41 7.12
N GLU A 31 1.63 10.68 6.65
CA GLU A 31 2.39 11.89 7.00
C GLU A 31 1.63 13.17 6.68
N LYS A 32 1.01 13.23 5.49
CA LYS A 32 0.28 14.42 5.03
C LYS A 32 -0.98 14.70 5.86
N HIS A 33 -1.67 13.66 6.32
CA HIS A 33 -3.04 13.79 6.84
C HIS A 33 -3.20 13.45 8.33
N LYS A 34 -2.21 12.84 8.99
CA LYS A 34 -2.30 12.41 10.40
C LYS A 34 -2.52 13.54 11.40
N ALA A 35 -2.11 14.78 11.06
CA ALA A 35 -2.36 15.95 11.89
C ALA A 35 -3.86 16.31 11.95
N SER A 36 -4.55 16.23 10.80
CA SER A 36 -5.98 16.51 10.68
C SER A 36 -6.86 15.31 11.04
N TYR A 37 -6.34 14.10 10.85
CA TYR A 37 -7.05 12.84 11.11
C TYR A 37 -6.22 11.93 12.00
N PRO A 38 -6.25 12.12 13.33
CA PRO A 38 -5.40 11.38 14.27
C PRO A 38 -5.54 9.85 14.21
N ARG A 39 -6.67 9.34 13.70
CA ARG A 39 -6.87 7.90 13.50
C ARG A 39 -5.93 7.30 12.46
N LEU A 40 -5.38 8.10 11.53
CA LEU A 40 -4.34 7.65 10.60
C LEU A 40 -3.03 7.29 11.32
N LYS A 41 -2.80 7.76 12.55
CA LYS A 41 -1.64 7.32 13.35
C LYS A 41 -1.70 5.83 13.68
N LEU A 42 -2.89 5.23 13.71
CA LEU A 42 -3.03 3.78 13.91
C LEU A 42 -2.46 2.97 12.75
N ILE A 43 -2.30 3.60 11.57
CA ILE A 43 -1.68 2.98 10.40
C ILE A 43 -0.16 2.95 10.54
N GLU A 44 0.46 3.87 11.30
CA GLU A 44 1.92 3.98 11.46
C GLU A 44 2.58 2.68 11.94
N GLN A 45 1.86 1.85 12.72
CA GLN A 45 2.37 0.56 13.19
C GLN A 45 2.65 -0.46 12.08
N PHE A 46 2.00 -0.32 10.92
CA PHE A 46 2.21 -1.18 9.76
C PHE A 46 3.29 -0.65 8.83
N LEU A 47 3.75 0.58 9.05
CA LEU A 47 4.72 1.24 8.18
C LEU A 47 6.14 0.86 8.58
N PRO A 48 7.06 0.77 7.62
CA PRO A 48 8.48 0.66 7.93
C PRO A 48 8.96 1.96 8.61
N GLU A 49 9.96 1.86 9.48
CA GLU A 49 10.58 3.03 10.13
C GLU A 49 11.24 3.98 9.11
N SER A 50 11.72 3.42 8.00
CA SER A 50 12.20 4.16 6.85
C SER A 50 12.01 3.35 5.58
N LEU A 51 11.74 4.02 4.46
CA LEU A 51 11.83 3.41 3.15
C LEU A 51 13.31 3.24 2.80
N GLY A 52 13.88 2.11 3.22
CA GLY A 52 15.23 1.72 2.86
C GLY A 52 15.25 0.88 1.57
N GLU A 53 16.36 0.95 0.83
CA GLU A 53 16.69 0.03 -0.27
C GLU A 53 17.03 -1.39 0.21
N SER A 54 16.61 -1.76 1.44
CA SER A 54 16.81 -3.13 1.91
C SER A 54 15.91 -4.04 1.08
N ASN A 55 16.53 -4.86 0.24
CA ASN A 55 15.88 -5.93 -0.52
C ASN A 55 15.20 -7.00 0.36
N GLU A 56 15.33 -6.88 1.69
CA GLU A 56 14.79 -7.77 2.72
C GLU A 56 13.49 -7.25 3.35
N GLU A 57 13.09 -6.00 3.13
CA GLU A 57 11.86 -5.48 3.74
C GLU A 57 10.62 -6.13 3.09
N ASP A 58 9.82 -6.82 3.91
CA ASP A 58 8.59 -7.49 3.47
C ASP A 58 7.43 -6.49 3.36
N TYR A 59 7.52 -5.61 2.36
CA TYR A 59 6.46 -4.64 2.07
C TYR A 59 5.13 -5.32 1.76
N GLU A 60 5.16 -6.48 1.11
CA GLU A 60 3.95 -7.22 0.76
C GLU A 60 3.22 -7.74 2.00
N GLY A 61 3.94 -8.38 2.92
CA GLY A 61 3.40 -8.84 4.21
C GLY A 61 2.79 -7.69 5.01
N ARG A 62 3.49 -6.56 5.12
CA ARG A 62 2.99 -5.36 5.82
C ARG A 62 1.75 -4.76 5.16
N LEU A 63 1.72 -4.68 3.84
CA LEU A 63 0.54 -4.22 3.10
C LEU A 63 -0.65 -5.14 3.32
N GLN A 64 -0.41 -6.46 3.39
CA GLN A 64 -1.46 -7.44 3.66
C GLN A 64 -2.00 -7.30 5.10
N GLU A 65 -1.13 -7.08 6.09
CA GLU A 65 -1.55 -6.80 7.47
C GLU A 65 -2.38 -5.53 7.58
N LEU A 66 -1.91 -4.44 6.94
CA LEU A 66 -2.64 -3.17 6.88
C LEU A 66 -4.00 -3.34 6.19
N TYR A 67 -4.04 -4.07 5.08
CA TYR A 67 -5.26 -4.35 4.33
C TYR A 67 -6.28 -5.09 5.21
N CYS A 68 -5.87 -6.16 5.89
CA CYS A 68 -6.73 -6.89 6.81
C CYS A 68 -7.22 -6.00 7.96
N TYR A 69 -6.32 -5.21 8.56
CA TYR A 69 -6.69 -4.26 9.61
C TYR A 69 -7.76 -3.29 9.13
N LEU A 70 -7.60 -2.69 7.95
CA LEU A 70 -8.54 -1.72 7.39
C LEU A 70 -9.88 -2.34 6.98
N GLN A 71 -9.86 -3.59 6.50
CA GLN A 71 -11.07 -4.34 6.15
C GLN A 71 -12.02 -4.49 7.35
N ASP A 72 -11.46 -4.68 8.55
CA ASP A 72 -12.24 -4.78 9.79
C ASP A 72 -12.93 -3.44 10.17
N PHE A 73 -12.50 -2.32 9.59
CA PHE A 73 -13.15 -1.00 9.75
C PHE A 73 -14.18 -0.69 8.66
N GLY A 74 -14.80 -1.69 8.04
CA GLY A 74 -15.81 -1.51 6.98
C GLY A 74 -16.97 -0.56 7.30
N THR A 75 -17.21 -0.22 8.57
CA THR A 75 -18.16 0.80 9.04
C THR A 75 -17.51 1.93 9.86
N GLY A 76 -16.19 2.09 9.75
CA GLY A 76 -15.38 3.06 10.46
C GLY A 76 -15.57 4.49 9.96
N PRO A 77 -14.76 5.44 10.44
CA PRO A 77 -14.74 6.81 9.93
C PRO A 77 -14.52 6.86 8.42
N GLU A 78 -15.20 7.79 7.75
CA GLU A 78 -15.12 8.00 6.30
C GLU A 78 -13.67 8.08 5.77
N VAL A 79 -12.77 8.72 6.50
CA VAL A 79 -11.34 8.79 6.12
C VAL A 79 -10.67 7.41 6.06
N LEU A 80 -10.97 6.51 6.99
CA LEU A 80 -10.43 5.14 6.95
C LEU A 80 -11.11 4.30 5.89
N GLN A 81 -12.40 4.54 5.62
CA GLN A 81 -13.10 3.90 4.51
C GLN A 81 -12.52 4.32 3.16
N ASN A 82 -12.32 5.63 2.92
CA ASN A 82 -11.69 6.14 1.70
C ASN A 82 -10.27 5.60 1.53
N PHE A 83 -9.51 5.56 2.62
CA PHE A 83 -8.19 4.96 2.64
C PHE A 83 -8.24 3.49 2.19
N TYR A 84 -9.11 2.70 2.80
CA TYR A 84 -9.29 1.28 2.48
C TYR A 84 -9.71 1.07 1.03
N GLN A 85 -10.72 1.79 0.54
CA GLN A 85 -11.23 1.63 -0.83
C GLN A 85 -10.14 1.95 -1.87
N ASN A 86 -9.35 2.99 -1.65
CA ASN A 86 -8.29 3.35 -2.59
C ASN A 86 -7.08 2.40 -2.48
N LEU A 87 -6.75 1.90 -1.29
CA LEU A 87 -5.73 0.86 -1.11
C LEU A 87 -6.18 -0.48 -1.71
N PHE A 88 -7.47 -0.81 -1.61
CA PHE A 88 -8.05 -2.03 -2.18
C PHE A 88 -7.78 -2.12 -3.69
N VAL A 89 -7.98 -1.02 -4.42
CA VAL A 89 -7.68 -0.97 -5.87
C VAL A 89 -6.22 -1.33 -6.16
N ASP A 90 -5.27 -0.77 -5.39
CA ASP A 90 -3.85 -1.04 -5.58
C ASP A 90 -3.47 -2.49 -5.17
N MET A 91 -4.12 -3.05 -4.16
CA MET A 91 -3.91 -4.43 -3.72
C MET A 91 -4.50 -5.47 -4.70
N GLU A 92 -5.66 -5.20 -5.30
CA GLU A 92 -6.23 -6.07 -6.35
C GLU A 92 -5.39 -6.03 -7.63
N ALA A 93 -4.93 -4.85 -8.04
CA ALA A 93 -4.02 -4.68 -9.18
C ALA A 93 -2.68 -5.42 -8.97
N LEU A 94 -2.21 -5.49 -7.71
CA LEU A 94 -1.03 -6.27 -7.34
C LEU A 94 -1.27 -7.78 -7.44
N LYS A 95 -2.47 -8.29 -7.13
CA LYS A 95 -2.80 -9.74 -7.25
C LYS A 95 -2.87 -10.20 -8.71
N ASP A 96 -3.48 -9.38 -9.57
CA ASP A 96 -3.70 -9.73 -10.98
C ASP A 96 -2.52 -9.37 -11.90
N ASP A 97 -1.44 -8.83 -11.32
CA ASP A 97 -0.31 -8.18 -12.02
C ASP A 97 -0.79 -7.20 -13.11
N SER A 98 -1.93 -6.55 -12.86
CA SER A 98 -2.65 -5.75 -13.84
C SER A 98 -2.50 -4.25 -13.56
N LEU A 99 -2.70 -3.43 -14.59
CA LEU A 99 -3.04 -2.02 -14.41
C LEU A 99 -4.57 -1.91 -14.45
N PRO A 100 -5.19 -0.98 -13.70
CA PRO A 100 -4.59 0.24 -13.17
C PRO A 100 -4.28 0.25 -11.68
N PHE A 101 -3.18 0.94 -11.32
CA PHE A 101 -3.00 1.51 -9.99
C PHE A 101 -3.92 2.73 -9.81
N PHE A 102 -4.46 2.91 -8.61
CA PHE A 102 -5.07 4.15 -8.16
C PHE A 102 -4.09 5.30 -8.43
N GLN A 103 -4.49 6.23 -9.30
CA GLN A 103 -3.62 7.30 -9.81
C GLN A 103 -3.48 8.49 -8.85
N GLY A 104 -4.24 8.52 -7.75
CA GLY A 104 -4.12 9.58 -6.74
C GLY A 104 -2.78 9.50 -6.00
N ASN A 105 -2.26 10.64 -5.55
CA ASN A 105 -1.04 10.69 -4.73
C ASN A 105 -1.31 10.41 -3.24
N SER A 106 -2.57 10.29 -2.83
CA SER A 106 -2.99 10.06 -1.44
C SER A 106 -4.21 9.15 -1.41
N TYR A 107 -4.22 8.17 -0.51
CA TYR A 107 -5.37 7.28 -0.33
C TYR A 107 -6.54 7.96 0.40
N VAL A 108 -6.34 9.16 0.94
CA VAL A 108 -7.43 9.96 1.50
C VAL A 108 -7.87 10.99 0.48
N THR A 109 -9.09 10.83 -0.03
CA THR A 109 -9.81 11.89 -0.73
C THR A 109 -10.64 12.63 0.31
N ILE A 110 -10.39 13.92 0.44
CA ILE A 110 -11.24 14.81 1.24
C ILE A 110 -12.10 15.56 0.24
N ALA A 111 -13.43 15.50 0.39
CA ALA A 111 -14.28 16.48 -0.25
C ALA A 111 -13.96 17.84 0.40
N GLU A 112 -13.52 18.81 -0.40
CA GLU A 112 -13.37 20.20 0.04
C GLU A 112 -14.72 20.82 0.42
#